data_AF-A0A7Y2AUI1-F1
#
_entry.id   AF-A0A7Y2AUI1-F1
#
_cell.length_a   1.000
_cell.length_b   1.000
_cell.length_c   1.000
_cell.angle_alpha   90.00
_cell.angle_beta   90.00
_cell.angle_gamma   90.00
#
_symmetry.space_group_name_H-M   'P 1'
#
loop_
_entity.id
_entity.type
_entity.pdbx_description
1 polymer ?
#
loop_
_entity_poly.entity_id
_entity_poly.type
_entity_poly.pdbx_seq_one_letter_code
_entity_poly.pdbx_strand_id
1 'polypeptide(L)'
;MKRKLKEELAKLCSQILASDEVTEIPQLYEAAKSLYEKLAVLKFIDDKLNDIEIDVTKSGIASKFEKMANAVMEGNAAVPETNPHDEDIITPGIDTIMGMVAEMPSSAEVEKIFSDFVAKPEVIKSDKDEVTPTVSEKSVNDVLSPKEIKVGLNDRHAFVKHLFSDDADNFTRVISQLNTIDSEERSLAFIENMVKPEYDWSGKEEFETRFIEMINRRFA
;
A
#
# COMPACT_ATOMS: atom_id res chain seq x y z
N MET A 1 -13.69 7.57 -19.15
CA MET A 1 -12.68 6.54 -18.83
C MET A 1 -12.91 5.25 -19.61
N LYS A 2 -14.12 4.67 -19.61
CA LYS A 2 -14.49 3.46 -20.38
C LYS A 2 -14.07 3.48 -21.86
N ARG A 3 -14.25 4.60 -22.57
CA ARG A 3 -13.89 4.73 -24.00
C ARG A 3 -12.37 4.63 -24.25
N LYS A 4 -11.57 5.32 -23.44
CA LYS A 4 -10.09 5.28 -23.54
C LYS A 4 -9.56 3.87 -23.31
N LEU A 5 -10.11 3.17 -22.32
CA LEU A 5 -9.71 1.80 -22.01
C LEU A 5 -10.04 0.82 -23.14
N LYS A 6 -11.19 1.00 -23.82
CA LYS A 6 -11.55 0.22 -25.03
C LYS A 6 -10.62 0.50 -26.21
N GLU A 7 -10.24 1.76 -26.44
CA GLU A 7 -9.30 2.15 -27.50
C GLU A 7 -7.90 1.55 -27.26
N GLU A 8 -7.42 1.58 -26.01
CA GLU A 8 -6.15 0.93 -25.64
C GLU A 8 -6.18 -0.59 -25.80
N LEU A 9 -7.30 -1.23 -25.45
CA LEU A 9 -7.48 -2.67 -25.58
C LEU A 9 -7.50 -3.08 -27.05
N ALA A 10 -8.18 -2.30 -27.91
CA ALA A 10 -8.15 -2.49 -29.35
C ALA A 10 -6.72 -2.33 -29.93
N LYS A 11 -5.97 -1.32 -29.46
CA LYS A 11 -4.58 -1.11 -29.87
C LYS A 11 -3.67 -2.27 -29.47
N LEU A 12 -3.82 -2.80 -28.27
CA LEU A 12 -3.08 -3.98 -27.79
C LEU A 12 -3.41 -5.23 -28.60
N CYS A 13 -4.69 -5.49 -28.90
CA CYS A 13 -5.08 -6.60 -29.75
C CYS A 13 -4.50 -6.46 -31.17
N SER A 14 -4.58 -5.27 -31.76
CA SER A 14 -3.98 -5.00 -33.08
C SER A 14 -2.46 -5.13 -33.05
N GLN A 15 -1.81 -4.76 -31.95
CA GLN A 15 -0.36 -4.94 -31.78
C GLN A 15 -0.02 -6.42 -31.76
N ILE A 16 -0.70 -7.24 -30.94
CA ILE A 16 -0.52 -8.70 -30.87
C ILE A 16 -0.76 -9.36 -32.24
N LEU A 17 -1.78 -8.91 -32.98
CA LEU A 17 -2.12 -9.44 -34.31
C LEU A 17 -1.17 -8.99 -35.42
N ALA A 18 -0.56 -7.80 -35.31
CA ALA A 18 0.31 -7.23 -36.34
C ALA A 18 1.78 -7.63 -36.19
N SER A 19 2.21 -7.98 -34.98
CA SER A 19 3.56 -8.48 -34.75
C SER A 19 3.66 -9.96 -35.16
N ASP A 20 4.19 -10.20 -36.37
CA ASP A 20 4.65 -11.53 -36.81
C ASP A 20 5.81 -12.07 -35.93
N GLU A 21 6.43 -11.23 -35.10
CA GLU A 21 7.54 -11.56 -34.20
C GLU A 21 7.13 -12.05 -32.79
N VAL A 22 5.84 -12.12 -32.44
CA VAL A 22 5.44 -12.76 -31.15
C VAL A 22 5.44 -14.28 -31.28
N THR A 23 6.59 -14.84 -31.66
CA THR A 23 6.82 -16.28 -31.74
C THR A 23 7.40 -16.83 -30.43
N GLU A 24 7.86 -15.97 -29.53
CA GLU A 24 8.33 -16.39 -28.21
C GLU A 24 7.19 -16.43 -27.19
N ILE A 25 6.92 -17.64 -26.68
CA ILE A 25 5.90 -17.96 -25.67
C ILE A 25 5.89 -16.97 -24.47
N PRO A 26 7.04 -16.51 -23.93
CA PRO A 26 7.05 -15.56 -22.81
C PRO A 26 6.44 -14.20 -23.16
N GLN A 27 6.63 -13.72 -24.38
CA GLN A 27 6.12 -12.41 -24.82
C GLN A 27 4.60 -12.47 -25.06
N LEU A 28 4.12 -13.58 -25.64
CA LEU A 28 2.69 -13.90 -25.75
C LEU A 28 2.02 -13.96 -24.38
N TYR A 29 2.67 -14.59 -23.39
CA TYR A 29 2.15 -14.67 -22.02
C TYR A 29 2.01 -13.30 -21.38
N GLU A 30 3.04 -12.44 -21.48
CA GLU A 30 2.98 -11.10 -20.89
C GLU A 30 1.95 -10.20 -21.60
N ALA A 31 1.83 -10.31 -22.93
CA ALA A 31 0.82 -9.59 -23.69
C ALA A 31 -0.61 -10.05 -23.33
N ALA A 32 -0.84 -11.36 -23.18
CA ALA A 32 -2.12 -11.92 -22.75
C ALA A 32 -2.49 -11.51 -21.32
N LYS A 33 -1.50 -11.46 -20.42
CA LYS A 33 -1.68 -10.97 -19.04
C LYS A 33 -2.08 -9.48 -19.04
N SER A 34 -1.38 -8.63 -19.79
CA SER A 34 -1.73 -7.21 -19.91
C SER A 34 -3.13 -7.00 -20.46
N LEU A 35 -3.54 -7.82 -21.44
CA LEU A 35 -4.89 -7.80 -21.99
C LEU A 35 -5.93 -8.18 -20.93
N TYR A 36 -5.68 -9.24 -20.16
CA TYR A 36 -6.55 -9.70 -19.08
C TYR A 36 -6.73 -8.64 -18.00
N GLU A 37 -5.64 -8.00 -17.55
CA GLU A 37 -5.70 -6.94 -16.54
C GLU A 37 -6.57 -5.76 -16.99
N LYS A 38 -6.35 -5.26 -18.22
CA LYS A 38 -7.15 -4.17 -18.78
C LYS A 38 -8.62 -4.54 -18.96
N LEU A 39 -8.90 -5.79 -19.35
CA LEU A 39 -10.26 -6.30 -19.47
C LEU A 39 -10.93 -6.46 -18.10
N ALA A 40 -10.20 -6.90 -17.08
CA ALA A 40 -10.70 -7.00 -15.71
C ALA A 40 -11.09 -5.63 -15.14
N VAL A 41 -10.28 -4.60 -15.39
CA VAL A 41 -10.63 -3.21 -15.01
C VAL A 41 -11.87 -2.73 -15.77
N LEU A 42 -11.97 -3.03 -17.08
CA LEU A 42 -13.14 -2.67 -17.88
C LEU A 42 -14.41 -3.34 -17.35
N LYS A 43 -14.33 -4.63 -16.99
CA LYS A 43 -15.40 -5.40 -16.38
C LYS A 43 -15.80 -4.81 -15.04
N PHE A 44 -14.84 -4.50 -14.17
CA PHE A 44 -15.11 -3.87 -12.89
C PHE A 44 -15.83 -2.53 -13.03
N ILE A 45 -15.39 -1.68 -13.99
CA ILE A 45 -16.07 -0.42 -14.28
C ILE A 45 -17.49 -0.68 -14.78
N ASP A 46 -17.72 -1.67 -15.64
CA ASP A 46 -19.07 -1.99 -16.12
C ASP A 46 -19.97 -2.49 -14.99
N ASP A 47 -19.47 -3.40 -14.15
CA ASP A 47 -20.22 -4.00 -13.05
C ASP A 47 -20.48 -3.03 -11.88
N LYS A 48 -19.57 -2.07 -11.64
CA LYS A 48 -19.65 -1.16 -10.49
C LYS A 48 -20.08 0.26 -10.81
N LEU A 49 -19.74 0.81 -11.98
CA LEU A 49 -20.17 2.18 -12.34
C LEU A 49 -21.57 2.22 -12.97
N ASN A 50 -22.08 1.14 -13.57
CA ASN A 50 -23.46 1.13 -14.07
C ASN A 50 -24.49 1.14 -12.92
N ASP A 51 -24.16 0.59 -11.74
CA ASP A 51 -24.99 0.70 -10.53
C ASP A 51 -24.83 2.04 -9.80
N ILE A 52 -23.76 2.78 -10.11
CA ILE A 52 -23.52 4.14 -9.59
C ILE A 52 -24.17 5.13 -10.57
N GLU A 53 -25.50 5.03 -10.73
CA GLU A 53 -26.29 6.19 -11.07
C GLU A 53 -26.25 7.12 -9.85
N ILE A 54 -25.22 7.97 -9.76
CA ILE A 54 -25.28 9.12 -8.86
C ILE A 54 -26.38 9.99 -9.43
N ASP A 55 -27.59 9.83 -8.91
CA ASP A 55 -28.70 10.73 -9.13
C ASP A 55 -28.37 12.07 -8.48
N VAL A 56 -27.57 12.88 -9.19
CA VAL A 56 -27.16 14.23 -8.77
C VAL A 56 -28.39 15.14 -8.56
N THR A 57 -29.57 14.76 -9.07
CA THR A 57 -30.80 15.55 -8.87
C THR A 57 -31.41 15.39 -7.48
N LYS A 58 -31.07 14.35 -6.72
CA LYS A 58 -31.62 14.14 -5.36
C LYS A 58 -30.75 14.67 -4.23
N SER A 59 -29.51 15.06 -4.51
CA SER A 59 -28.65 15.65 -3.47
C SER A 59 -28.98 17.12 -3.33
N GLY A 60 -29.63 17.52 -2.22
CA GLY A 60 -29.97 18.92 -1.92
C GLY A 60 -28.78 19.89 -1.92
N ILE A 61 -27.56 19.37 -2.02
CA ILE A 61 -26.32 20.12 -2.23
C ILE A 61 -26.22 20.65 -3.67
N ALA A 62 -26.67 19.89 -4.68
CA ALA A 62 -26.62 20.29 -6.08
C ALA A 62 -27.49 21.52 -6.36
N SER A 63 -28.71 21.57 -5.82
CA SER A 63 -29.59 22.75 -5.95
C SER A 63 -29.02 23.99 -5.25
N LYS A 64 -28.33 23.81 -4.11
CA LYS A 64 -27.63 24.92 -3.44
C LYS A 64 -26.41 25.39 -4.24
N PHE A 65 -25.70 24.46 -4.86
CA PHE A 65 -24.57 24.76 -5.74
C PHE A 65 -25.01 25.50 -7.00
N GLU A 66 -26.13 25.09 -7.61
CA GLU A 66 -26.71 25.75 -8.78
C GLU A 66 -27.18 27.18 -8.45
N LYS A 67 -27.84 27.37 -7.30
CA LYS A 67 -28.21 28.71 -6.82
C LYS A 67 -26.99 29.59 -6.54
N MET A 68 -25.94 29.03 -5.95
CA MET A 68 -24.71 29.75 -5.68
C MET A 68 -23.96 30.09 -6.98
N ALA A 69 -23.89 29.16 -7.93
CA ALA A 69 -23.26 29.38 -9.23
C ALA A 69 -23.97 30.46 -10.03
N ASN A 70 -25.31 30.44 -10.07
CA ASN A 70 -26.09 31.49 -10.73
C ASN A 70 -25.91 32.85 -10.05
N ALA A 71 -25.90 32.90 -8.71
CA ALA A 71 -25.67 34.15 -7.97
C ALA A 71 -24.27 34.74 -8.22
N VAL A 72 -23.24 33.89 -8.38
CA VAL A 72 -21.87 34.34 -8.70
C VAL A 72 -21.77 34.82 -10.14
N MET A 73 -22.45 34.17 -11.11
CA MET A 73 -22.48 34.64 -12.49
C MET A 73 -23.23 35.97 -12.65
N GLU A 74 -24.34 36.16 -11.93
CA GLU A 74 -25.07 37.44 -11.90
C GLU A 74 -24.28 38.54 -11.17
N GLY A 75 -23.59 38.19 -10.08
CA GLY A 75 -22.83 39.14 -9.25
C GLY A 75 -21.52 39.62 -9.89
N ASN A 76 -20.84 38.80 -10.70
CA ASN A 76 -19.58 39.15 -11.33
C ASN A 76 -19.72 40.00 -12.61
N ALA A 77 -20.93 40.23 -13.12
CA ALA A 77 -21.15 41.07 -14.31
C ALA A 77 -20.76 42.56 -14.12
N ALA A 78 -20.60 43.02 -12.88
CA ALA A 78 -20.28 44.40 -12.54
C ALA A 78 -18.79 44.68 -12.27
N VAL A 79 -17.94 43.65 -12.28
CA VAL A 79 -16.50 43.82 -12.04
C VAL A 79 -15.77 43.78 -13.38
N PRO A 80 -15.15 44.88 -13.84
CA PRO A 80 -14.36 44.87 -15.06
C PRO A 80 -13.24 43.83 -14.97
N GLU A 81 -13.07 43.00 -16.00
CA GLU A 81 -12.03 41.96 -16.09
C GLU A 81 -10.59 42.53 -16.18
N THR A 82 -10.46 43.85 -16.28
CA THR A 82 -9.17 44.54 -16.37
C THR A 82 -8.76 45.10 -15.01
N ASN A 83 -7.74 44.49 -14.42
CA ASN A 83 -7.01 45.04 -13.27
C ASN A 83 -6.37 46.39 -13.68
N PRO A 84 -6.67 47.53 -13.03
CA PRO A 84 -6.15 48.85 -13.44
C PRO A 84 -4.68 49.11 -13.05
N HIS A 85 -3.98 48.15 -12.47
CA HIS A 85 -2.63 48.32 -11.95
C HIS A 85 -1.62 47.50 -12.78
N ASP A 86 -0.70 48.20 -13.45
CA ASP A 86 0.42 47.65 -14.25
C ASP A 86 1.66 47.29 -13.42
N GLU A 87 1.55 47.27 -12.09
CA GLU A 87 2.68 46.86 -11.24
C GLU A 87 2.32 45.60 -10.47
N ASP A 88 3.14 44.56 -10.69
CA ASP A 88 3.11 43.29 -9.99
C ASP A 88 2.98 43.53 -8.49
N ILE A 89 2.09 42.77 -7.85
CA ILE A 89 1.95 42.74 -6.39
C ILE A 89 3.24 42.14 -5.83
N ILE A 90 4.25 42.98 -5.58
CA ILE A 90 5.49 42.57 -4.94
C ILE A 90 5.12 42.25 -3.49
N THR A 91 4.97 40.96 -3.20
CA THR A 91 4.78 40.50 -1.84
C THR A 91 6.12 40.61 -1.10
N PRO A 92 6.17 41.18 0.13
CA PRO A 92 7.42 41.41 0.87
C PRO A 92 8.28 40.15 1.14
N GLY A 93 7.73 38.95 0.91
CA GLY A 93 8.43 37.68 1.06
C GLY A 93 9.54 37.47 0.03
N ILE A 94 9.42 38.02 -1.18
CA ILE A 94 10.41 37.82 -2.26
C ILE A 94 11.72 38.56 -1.94
N ASP A 95 11.62 39.80 -1.44
CA ASP A 95 12.80 40.58 -1.02
C ASP A 95 13.50 39.95 0.19
N THR A 96 12.73 39.34 1.09
CA THR A 96 13.28 38.63 2.26
C THR A 96 14.08 37.39 1.82
N ILE A 97 13.58 36.65 0.83
CA ILE A 97 14.27 35.47 0.29
C ILE A 97 15.53 35.90 -0.49
N MET A 98 15.47 37.01 -1.24
CA MET A 98 16.63 37.52 -1.96
C MET A 98 17.76 37.96 -1.01
N GLY A 99 17.42 38.58 0.12
CA GLY A 99 18.39 38.93 1.17
C GLY A 99 19.03 37.71 1.85
N MET A 100 18.26 36.63 2.06
CA MET A 100 18.79 35.39 2.65
C MET A 100 19.76 34.64 1.72
N VAL A 101 19.57 34.71 0.39
CA VAL A 101 20.46 34.06 -0.58
C VAL A 101 21.81 34.77 -0.70
N ALA A 102 21.86 36.08 -0.43
CA ALA A 102 23.11 36.85 -0.44
C ALA A 102 24.05 36.52 0.73
N GLU A 103 23.50 36.01 1.84
CA GLU A 103 24.25 35.64 3.06
C GLU A 103 24.67 34.15 3.07
N MET A 104 24.39 33.39 2.01
CA MET A 104 24.85 32.00 1.91
C MET A 104 26.35 31.94 1.57
N PRO A 105 27.17 31.21 2.34
CA PRO A 105 28.59 31.04 2.03
C PRO A 105 28.75 30.34 0.68
N SER A 106 29.75 30.76 -0.09
CA SER A 106 30.01 30.22 -1.42
C SER A 106 30.30 28.72 -1.38
N SER A 107 29.90 27.99 -2.43
CA SER A 107 30.02 26.54 -2.52
C SER A 107 31.45 26.01 -2.30
N ALA A 108 32.47 26.84 -2.55
CA ALA A 108 33.88 26.49 -2.36
C ALA A 108 34.29 26.36 -0.87
N GLU A 109 33.66 27.08 0.05
CA GLU A 109 33.93 26.95 1.49
C GLU A 109 33.26 25.72 2.11
N VAL A 110 32.08 25.34 1.60
CA VAL A 110 31.35 24.15 2.01
C VAL A 110 32.12 22.87 1.64
N GLU A 111 32.73 22.84 0.46
CA GLU A 111 33.56 21.72 -0.02
C GLU A 111 34.78 21.49 0.89
N LYS A 112 35.40 22.58 1.37
CA LYS A 112 36.59 22.53 2.22
C LYS A 112 36.27 22.01 3.63
N ILE A 113 35.15 22.44 4.21
CA ILE A 113 34.66 21.96 5.51
C ILE A 113 34.28 20.47 5.45
N PHE A 114 33.67 20.03 4.34
CA PHE A 114 33.33 18.63 4.14
C PHE A 114 34.58 17.75 4.03
N SER A 115 35.63 18.25 3.36
CA SER A 115 36.90 17.53 3.22
C SER A 115 37.65 17.33 4.55
N ASP A 116 37.60 18.33 5.45
CA ASP A 116 38.22 18.23 6.78
C ASP A 116 37.45 17.28 7.72
N PHE A 117 36.12 17.17 7.56
CA PHE A 117 35.29 16.27 8.37
C PHE A 117 35.45 14.80 7.99
N VAL A 118 35.61 14.50 6.68
CA VAL A 118 35.78 13.13 6.18
C VAL A 118 37.18 12.57 6.48
N ALA A 119 38.18 13.43 6.68
CA ALA A 119 39.57 13.01 6.85
C ALA A 119 39.93 12.43 8.24
N LYS A 120 39.05 12.49 9.24
CA LYS A 120 39.37 12.00 10.60
C LYS A 120 38.26 11.12 11.20
N PRO A 121 38.35 9.78 11.08
CA PRO A 121 37.48 8.88 11.81
C PRO A 121 38.04 8.65 13.22
N GLU A 122 37.51 9.33 14.23
CA GLU A 122 37.65 8.87 15.62
C GLU A 122 36.63 7.75 15.86
N VAL A 123 37.14 6.51 15.93
CA VAL A 123 36.34 5.32 16.21
C VAL A 123 35.95 5.32 17.68
N ILE A 124 34.75 5.78 17.97
CA ILE A 124 34.12 5.59 19.28
C ILE A 124 33.49 4.17 19.28
N LYS A 125 34.15 3.22 19.94
CA LYS A 125 33.56 1.91 20.22
C LYS A 125 32.41 2.11 21.22
N SER A 126 31.19 1.85 20.79
CA SER A 126 30.03 1.84 21.68
C SER A 126 29.90 0.46 22.31
N ASP A 127 29.98 0.45 23.64
CA ASP A 127 29.75 -0.68 24.54
C ASP A 127 28.36 -0.51 25.18
N LYS A 128 27.73 -1.62 25.62
CA LYS A 128 26.33 -1.81 26.12
C LYS A 128 25.34 -2.27 25.06
N ASP A 129 24.83 -3.51 25.04
CA ASP A 129 24.43 -4.38 26.15
C ASP A 129 23.70 -3.60 27.26
N GLU A 130 22.48 -3.14 26.97
CA GLU A 130 21.34 -2.94 27.88
C GLU A 130 20.30 -2.00 27.24
N VAL A 131 19.42 -2.53 26.37
CA VAL A 131 18.13 -1.88 26.08
C VAL A 131 17.17 -2.95 25.54
N THR A 132 16.41 -3.56 26.44
CA THR A 132 15.17 -4.25 26.09
C THR A 132 14.02 -3.25 26.21
N PRO A 133 13.36 -2.83 25.11
CA PRO A 133 12.07 -2.18 25.23
C PRO A 133 11.00 -3.27 25.33
N THR A 134 10.48 -3.42 26.55
CA THR A 134 9.14 -3.95 26.78
C THR A 134 8.13 -2.95 26.21
N VAL A 135 7.00 -3.44 25.71
CA VAL A 135 5.86 -2.74 25.06
C VAL A 135 5.95 -2.69 23.53
N SER A 136 5.41 -3.74 22.90
CA SER A 136 5.04 -3.81 21.49
C SER A 136 3.82 -2.92 21.23
N GLU A 137 4.02 -1.62 20.98
CA GLU A 137 3.00 -0.84 20.28
C GLU A 137 2.91 -1.35 18.83
N LYS A 138 1.71 -1.73 18.41
CA LYS A 138 1.45 -2.27 17.08
C LYS A 138 1.98 -1.28 16.03
N SER A 139 2.99 -1.70 15.27
CA SER A 139 3.50 -0.92 14.15
C SER A 139 2.36 -0.63 13.18
N VAL A 140 2.31 0.57 12.61
CA VAL A 140 1.35 0.92 11.55
C VAL A 140 1.44 -0.05 10.36
N ASN A 141 2.59 -0.70 10.18
CA ASN A 141 2.80 -1.76 9.19
C ASN A 141 2.01 -3.05 9.51
N ASP A 142 1.61 -3.27 10.75
CA ASP A 142 0.78 -4.39 11.21
C ASP A 142 -0.72 -4.14 10.93
N VAL A 143 -1.16 -2.87 11.02
CA VAL A 143 -2.55 -2.45 10.70
C VAL A 143 -2.83 -2.44 9.19
N LEU A 144 -1.80 -2.21 8.37
CA LEU A 144 -1.93 -2.09 6.91
C LEU A 144 -1.56 -3.36 6.14
N SER A 145 -1.07 -4.39 6.82
CA SER A 145 -0.78 -5.67 6.17
C SER A 145 -2.10 -6.40 5.84
N PRO A 146 -2.24 -7.03 4.66
CA PRO A 146 -3.35 -7.94 4.41
C PRO A 146 -3.39 -8.98 5.54
N LYS A 147 -4.60 -9.40 5.94
CA LYS A 147 -4.91 -10.32 7.05
C LYS A 147 -4.31 -11.73 6.85
N GLU A 148 -3.00 -11.81 6.68
CA GLU A 148 -2.21 -13.02 6.54
C GLU A 148 -1.53 -13.33 7.87
N ILE A 149 -1.56 -14.59 8.26
CA ILE A 149 -0.89 -15.05 9.47
C ILE A 149 0.62 -14.96 9.26
N LYS A 150 1.23 -13.92 9.81
CA LYS A 150 2.69 -13.75 9.81
C LYS A 150 3.31 -14.61 10.90
N VAL A 151 3.86 -15.74 10.50
CA VAL A 151 4.61 -16.63 11.41
C VAL A 151 6.08 -16.20 11.41
N GLY A 152 6.62 -15.86 12.59
CA GLY A 152 8.05 -15.60 12.76
C GLY A 152 8.89 -16.86 12.51
N LEU A 153 10.16 -16.69 12.10
CA LEU A 153 11.03 -17.82 11.76
C LEU A 153 11.25 -18.80 12.93
N ASN A 154 11.50 -18.25 14.13
CA ASN A 154 11.66 -19.06 15.35
C ASN A 154 10.38 -19.82 15.69
N ASP A 155 9.22 -19.19 15.50
CA ASP A 155 7.92 -19.76 15.84
C ASP A 155 7.55 -20.85 14.86
N ARG A 156 7.80 -20.62 13.57
CA ARG A 156 7.71 -21.66 12.53
C ARG A 156 8.57 -22.87 12.89
N HIS A 157 9.83 -22.67 13.26
CA HIS A 157 10.71 -23.79 13.60
C HIS A 157 10.23 -24.55 14.85
N ALA A 158 9.77 -23.83 15.87
CA ALA A 158 9.20 -24.41 17.07
C ALA A 158 7.94 -25.23 16.77
N PHE A 159 7.01 -24.70 15.97
CA PHE A 159 5.77 -25.38 15.62
C PHE A 159 6.01 -26.62 14.76
N VAL A 160 6.89 -26.53 13.76
CA VAL A 160 7.25 -27.67 12.91
C VAL A 160 7.83 -28.81 13.76
N LYS A 161 8.76 -28.49 14.66
CA LYS A 161 9.43 -29.48 15.51
C LYS A 161 8.51 -30.08 16.58
N HIS A 162 7.68 -29.26 17.21
CA HIS A 162 6.90 -29.68 18.37
C HIS A 162 5.47 -30.11 18.00
N LEU A 163 4.74 -29.39 17.14
CA LEU A 163 3.36 -29.75 16.77
C LEU A 163 3.24 -30.62 15.52
N PHE A 164 4.17 -30.51 14.56
CA PHE A 164 4.07 -31.19 13.25
C PHE A 164 5.12 -32.29 13.04
N SER A 165 5.84 -32.71 14.08
CA SER A 165 6.81 -33.82 14.00
C SER A 165 7.85 -33.66 12.88
N ASP A 166 8.41 -32.46 12.72
CA ASP A 166 9.34 -32.05 11.66
C ASP A 166 8.75 -31.99 10.24
N ASP A 167 7.43 -32.06 10.09
CA ASP A 167 6.74 -31.89 8.81
C ASP A 167 6.48 -30.41 8.48
N ALA A 168 7.42 -29.81 7.75
CA ALA A 168 7.32 -28.43 7.29
C ALA A 168 6.26 -28.22 6.19
N ASP A 169 5.96 -29.25 5.40
CA ASP A 169 5.04 -29.18 4.28
C ASP A 169 3.60 -29.13 4.78
N ASN A 170 3.26 -30.00 5.74
CA ASN A 170 1.95 -29.99 6.38
C ASN A 170 1.72 -28.71 7.19
N PHE A 171 2.74 -28.19 7.88
CA PHE A 171 2.65 -26.87 8.52
C PHE A 171 2.29 -25.77 7.51
N THR A 172 2.98 -25.73 6.37
CA THR A 172 2.73 -24.71 5.32
C THR A 172 1.32 -24.85 4.73
N ARG A 173 0.85 -26.10 4.53
CA ARG A 173 -0.51 -26.40 4.09
C ARG A 173 -1.57 -25.90 5.08
N VAL A 174 -1.38 -26.18 6.37
CA VAL A 174 -2.28 -25.73 7.44
C VAL A 174 -2.33 -24.21 7.49
N ILE A 175 -1.19 -23.52 7.40
CA ILE A 175 -1.17 -22.04 7.36
C ILE A 175 -1.91 -21.49 6.14
N SER A 176 -1.75 -22.10 4.96
CA SER A 176 -2.47 -21.71 3.75
C SER A 176 -3.99 -21.87 3.90
N GLN A 177 -4.43 -22.96 4.52
CA GLN A 177 -5.84 -23.19 4.83
C GLN A 177 -6.38 -22.20 5.85
N LEU A 178 -5.63 -21.93 6.92
CA LEU A 178 -6.00 -20.94 7.94
C LEU A 178 -6.09 -19.53 7.34
N ASN A 179 -5.21 -19.16 6.41
CA ASN A 179 -5.28 -17.89 5.69
C ASN A 179 -6.56 -17.78 4.82
N THR A 180 -7.13 -18.90 4.37
CA THR A 180 -8.37 -18.93 3.57
C THR A 180 -9.63 -18.88 4.44
N ILE A 181 -9.55 -19.17 5.73
CA ILE A 181 -10.69 -19.17 6.65
C ILE A 181 -10.89 -17.78 7.23
N ASP A 182 -12.08 -17.19 7.11
CA ASP A 182 -12.35 -15.81 7.55
C ASP A 182 -12.86 -15.67 9.00
N SER A 183 -13.02 -16.79 9.72
CA SER A 183 -13.61 -16.83 11.06
C SER A 183 -12.69 -17.50 12.08
N GLU A 184 -12.59 -16.91 13.27
CA GLU A 184 -11.84 -17.46 14.40
C GLU A 184 -12.40 -18.83 14.83
N GLU A 185 -13.70 -18.91 15.11
CA GLU A 185 -14.38 -20.15 15.51
C GLU A 185 -14.13 -21.30 14.52
N ARG A 186 -14.21 -21.01 13.22
CA ARG A 186 -13.96 -22.01 12.17
C ARG A 186 -12.49 -22.44 12.10
N SER A 187 -11.56 -21.53 12.40
CA SER A 187 -10.12 -21.83 12.42
C SER A 187 -9.76 -22.73 13.60
N LEU A 188 -10.34 -22.47 14.77
CA LEU A 188 -10.20 -23.32 15.96
C LEU A 188 -10.79 -24.71 15.72
N ALA A 189 -12.01 -24.77 15.17
CA ALA A 189 -12.65 -26.03 14.83
C ALA A 189 -11.86 -26.83 13.79
N PHE A 190 -11.20 -26.17 12.83
CA PHE A 190 -10.32 -26.81 11.88
C PHE A 190 -9.11 -27.45 12.58
N ILE A 191 -8.47 -26.74 13.50
CA ILE A 191 -7.33 -27.27 14.24
C ILE A 191 -7.74 -28.46 15.10
N GLU A 192 -8.83 -28.33 15.85
CA GLU A 192 -9.27 -29.38 16.77
C GLU A 192 -9.74 -30.65 16.05
N ASN A 193 -10.41 -30.52 14.90
CA ASN A 193 -11.01 -31.66 14.20
C ASN A 193 -10.13 -32.25 13.09
N MET A 194 -9.21 -31.46 12.48
CA MET A 194 -8.38 -31.94 11.38
C MET A 194 -6.90 -32.07 11.75
N VAL A 195 -6.34 -31.10 12.47
CA VAL A 195 -4.89 -31.06 12.74
C VAL A 195 -4.55 -31.83 13.99
N LYS A 196 -5.28 -31.61 15.09
CA LYS A 196 -5.03 -32.25 16.39
C LYS A 196 -5.13 -33.78 16.36
N PRO A 197 -6.04 -34.42 15.59
CA PRO A 197 -6.07 -35.88 15.50
C PRO A 197 -4.91 -36.49 14.70
N GLU A 198 -4.24 -35.69 13.87
CA GLU A 198 -3.16 -36.13 12.99
C GLU A 198 -1.79 -36.12 13.69
N TYR A 199 -1.65 -35.38 14.81
CA TYR A 199 -0.38 -35.19 15.52
C TYR A 199 -0.51 -35.38 17.04
N ASP A 200 0.54 -35.89 17.68
CA ASP A 200 0.59 -36.02 19.13
C ASP A 200 1.04 -34.71 19.80
N TRP A 201 0.07 -33.93 20.25
CA TRP A 201 0.28 -32.68 20.97
C TRP A 201 0.42 -32.89 22.49
N SER A 202 0.40 -34.15 22.97
CA SER A 202 0.52 -34.49 24.38
C SER A 202 1.83 -33.96 24.97
N GLY A 203 1.72 -33.18 26.05
CA GLY A 203 2.86 -32.59 26.76
C GLY A 203 3.49 -31.36 26.10
N LYS A 204 2.88 -30.81 25.04
CA LYS A 204 3.36 -29.62 24.30
C LYS A 204 2.34 -28.48 24.30
N GLU A 205 1.56 -28.38 25.38
CA GLU A 205 0.47 -27.42 25.54
C GLU A 205 0.92 -25.95 25.44
N GLU A 206 2.16 -25.64 25.81
CA GLU A 206 2.75 -24.30 25.67
C GLU A 206 2.82 -23.87 24.20
N PHE A 207 3.21 -24.80 23.32
CA PHE A 207 3.29 -24.52 21.88
C PHE A 207 1.91 -24.50 21.22
N GLU A 208 0.96 -25.33 21.70
CA GLU A 208 -0.44 -25.28 21.29
C GLU A 208 -1.08 -23.92 21.61
N THR A 209 -0.94 -23.47 22.87
CA THR A 209 -1.48 -22.19 23.33
C THR A 209 -0.91 -21.04 22.52
N ARG A 210 0.40 -21.06 22.26
CA ARG A 210 1.09 -20.05 21.46
C ARG A 210 0.65 -20.07 19.98
N PHE A 211 0.41 -21.25 19.42
CA PHE A 211 -0.08 -21.41 18.05
C PHE A 211 -1.50 -20.86 17.90
N ILE A 212 -2.38 -21.15 18.86
CA ILE A 212 -3.74 -20.61 18.91
C ILE A 212 -3.73 -19.09 19.08
N GLU A 213 -2.91 -18.56 19.99
CA GLU A 213 -2.80 -17.11 20.21
C GLU A 213 -2.36 -16.37 18.93
N MET A 214 -1.42 -16.95 18.17
CA MET A 214 -0.98 -16.41 16.89
C MET A 214 -2.11 -16.33 15.87
N ILE A 215 -3.02 -17.32 15.86
CA ILE A 215 -4.18 -17.33 14.97
C ILE A 215 -5.20 -16.28 15.41
N ASN A 216 -5.46 -16.17 16.71
CA ASN A 216 -6.40 -15.19 17.24
C ASN A 216 -5.94 -13.75 16.97
N ARG A 217 -4.63 -13.49 17.04
CA ARG A 217 -4.04 -12.17 16.69
C ARG A 217 -4.33 -11.74 15.25
N ARG A 218 -4.58 -12.68 14.33
CA ARG A 218 -4.94 -12.36 12.93
C ARG A 218 -6.40 -11.90 12.80
N PHE A 219 -7.26 -12.26 13.75
CA PHE A 219 -8.67 -11.86 13.77
C PHE A 219 -8.98 -10.65 14.68
N ALA A 220 -8.01 -10.22 15.50
CA ALA A 220 -8.12 -9.12 16.47
C ALA A 220 -7.68 -7.75 15.91
#